data_AF-A0A7K2WKS5-F1
#
_entry.id   AF-A0A7K2WKS5-F1
#
_cell.length_a   1.000
_cell.length_b   1.000
_cell.length_c   1.000
_cell.angle_alpha   90.00
_cell.angle_beta   90.00
_cell.angle_gamma   90.00
#
_symmetry.space_group_name_H-M   'P 1'
#
loop_
_entity.id
_entity.type
_entity.pdbx_description
1 polymer ?
#
loop_
_entity_poly.entity_id
_entity_poly.type
_entity_poly.pdbx_seq_one_letter_code
_entity_poly.pdbx_strand_id
1 'polypeptide(L)'
;AVPQQPAGGFGPPGSGDEPGYGGMPPEGGYGTYSDDDFVKPRGGRKWAKRSFYVVLALAVVGGGLYGGYRWTQTQYYVGSNKQHVALYRGISQDLAWVSLSKVHKDHPEIELKYLPDYQRKQVEGTITEGNLSEAGKKIDALAVQASACKKDEQRRAAERAADVADSEEQVGGTKPTDKPSPGPTDTTKPDKATPHPGPSLSEEEQKVASNCGKQ
;
A
#
# COMPACT_ATOMS: atom_id res chain seq x y z
N ALA A 1 2.69 120.42 48.24
CA ALA A 1 1.51 119.61 48.61
C ALA A 1 1.32 118.54 47.53
N VAL A 2 1.21 117.27 47.91
CA VAL A 2 0.81 116.18 47.00
C VAL A 2 -0.72 116.27 46.84
N PRO A 3 -1.31 115.90 45.69
CA PRO A 3 -1.87 114.55 45.64
C PRO A 3 -1.73 113.82 44.29
N GLN A 4 -1.68 112.49 44.37
CA GLN A 4 -2.05 111.56 43.30
C GLN A 4 -3.55 111.66 42.98
N GLN A 5 -3.99 111.17 41.81
CA GLN A 5 -5.23 110.42 41.51
C GLN A 5 -5.33 110.12 39.97
N PRO A 6 -6.15 109.14 39.50
CA PRO A 6 -5.67 108.02 38.66
C PRO A 6 -6.42 107.76 37.32
N ALA A 7 -5.95 106.72 36.60
CA ALA A 7 -6.64 105.78 35.68
C ALA A 7 -7.74 106.25 34.70
N GLY A 8 -7.59 105.89 33.41
CA GLY A 8 -8.70 105.84 32.45
C GLY A 8 -8.23 105.81 31.00
N GLY A 9 -8.53 104.73 30.28
CA GLY A 9 -7.93 104.40 28.99
C GLY A 9 -8.38 105.24 27.79
N PHE A 10 -7.54 105.19 26.75
CA PHE A 10 -7.88 105.52 25.36
C PHE A 10 -7.02 104.61 24.47
N GLY A 11 -7.65 103.61 23.86
CA GLY A 11 -6.99 102.72 22.90
C GLY A 11 -6.72 103.43 21.57
N PRO A 12 -5.64 103.10 20.84
CA PRO A 12 -5.47 103.56 19.48
C PRO A 12 -6.24 102.68 18.47
N PRO A 13 -6.87 103.30 17.44
CA PRO A 13 -7.64 102.61 16.41
C PRO A 13 -6.74 102.13 15.26
N GLY A 14 -7.25 101.20 14.46
CA GLY A 14 -6.89 101.10 13.04
C GLY A 14 -5.83 100.07 12.68
N SER A 15 -6.34 98.89 12.29
CA SER A 15 -6.02 98.11 11.10
C SER A 15 -4.75 98.46 10.29
N GLY A 16 -3.92 97.46 10.03
CA GLY A 16 -2.88 97.52 8.98
C GLY A 16 -1.88 96.37 9.07
N ASP A 17 -2.22 95.28 8.39
CA ASP A 17 -1.31 94.29 7.78
C ASP A 17 -0.55 93.31 8.71
N GLU A 18 -0.99 92.05 8.62
CA GLU A 18 -0.38 90.83 9.13
C GLU A 18 1.14 90.78 8.87
N PRO A 19 1.92 90.35 9.89
CA PRO A 19 2.53 89.03 9.72
C PRO A 19 2.63 88.29 11.07
N GLY A 20 1.92 87.18 11.19
CA GLY A 20 2.25 86.19 12.22
C GLY A 20 1.05 85.51 12.86
N TYR A 21 0.64 84.37 12.29
CA TYR A 21 -0.04 83.34 13.07
C TYR A 21 0.36 81.95 12.56
N GLY A 22 1.63 81.62 12.75
CA GLY A 22 2.11 80.24 12.72
C GLY A 22 2.12 79.68 14.14
N GLY A 23 1.02 79.07 14.58
CA GLY A 23 1.01 78.24 15.78
C GLY A 23 0.00 78.63 16.85
N MET A 24 -1.26 78.24 16.65
CA MET A 24 -2.12 77.72 17.73
C MET A 24 -3.28 76.95 17.08
N PRO A 25 -3.52 75.66 17.38
CA PRO A 25 -4.77 75.03 16.99
C PRO A 25 -5.92 75.74 17.72
N PRO A 26 -7.01 76.14 17.03
CA PRO A 26 -8.11 76.83 17.68
C PRO A 26 -8.74 75.93 18.75
N GLU A 27 -8.88 76.49 19.94
CA GLU A 27 -9.62 75.90 21.05
C GLU A 27 -11.07 75.61 20.64
N GLY A 28 -11.59 74.44 21.05
CA GLY A 28 -13.03 74.23 21.23
C GLY A 28 -13.79 73.48 20.14
N GLY A 29 -13.15 72.97 19.10
CA GLY A 29 -13.80 72.10 18.11
C GLY A 29 -13.78 70.63 18.55
N TYR A 30 -14.60 70.24 19.53
CA TYR A 30 -15.03 68.84 19.57
C TYR A 30 -15.69 68.57 18.21
N GLY A 31 -15.02 67.78 17.38
CA GLY A 31 -15.54 67.40 16.07
C GLY A 31 -16.99 66.96 16.22
N THR A 32 -17.84 67.33 15.27
CA THR A 32 -19.26 66.98 15.29
C THR A 32 -19.37 65.47 15.48
N TYR A 33 -19.74 65.04 16.70
CA TYR A 33 -20.02 63.65 17.00
C TYR A 33 -21.13 63.25 16.04
N SER A 34 -20.76 62.48 15.02
CA SER A 34 -21.73 62.00 14.05
C SER A 34 -22.42 60.79 14.69
N ASP A 35 -23.65 60.50 14.31
CA ASP A 35 -24.38 59.33 14.85
C ASP A 35 -23.57 58.02 14.63
N ASP A 36 -22.73 58.02 13.58
CA ASP A 36 -21.77 56.96 13.25
C ASP A 36 -20.68 56.72 14.31
N ASP A 37 -20.30 57.72 15.11
CA ASP A 37 -19.30 57.58 16.18
C ASP A 37 -19.82 56.80 17.39
N PHE A 38 -21.14 56.72 17.55
CA PHE A 38 -21.79 55.88 18.57
C PHE A 38 -21.93 54.41 18.14
N VAL A 39 -21.60 54.08 16.89
CA VAL A 39 -21.68 52.72 16.38
C VAL A 39 -20.41 51.96 16.76
N LYS A 40 -20.47 51.26 17.91
CA LYS A 40 -19.39 50.37 18.38
C LYS A 40 -18.88 49.48 17.23
N PRO A 41 -17.58 49.51 16.88
CA PRO A 41 -17.05 48.70 15.79
C PRO A 41 -17.32 47.22 16.11
N ARG A 42 -18.09 46.55 15.27
CA ARG A 42 -18.40 45.12 15.40
C ARG A 42 -17.15 44.29 15.06
N GLY A 43 -16.15 44.30 15.95
CA GLY A 43 -14.88 43.60 15.79
C GLY A 43 -14.96 42.06 15.78
N GLY A 44 -16.12 41.48 16.13
CA GLY A 44 -16.29 40.03 16.25
C GLY A 44 -16.29 39.26 14.92
N ARG A 45 -16.57 39.91 13.78
CA ARG A 45 -16.74 39.22 12.49
C ARG A 45 -15.42 38.70 11.90
N LYS A 46 -14.29 39.36 12.21
CA LYS A 46 -12.95 38.93 11.73
C LYS A 46 -12.48 37.66 12.45
N TRP A 47 -12.71 37.56 13.76
CA TRP A 47 -12.44 36.33 14.52
C TRP A 47 -13.35 35.19 14.05
N ALA A 48 -14.66 35.42 13.87
CA ALA A 48 -15.57 34.40 13.37
C ALA A 48 -15.13 33.83 12.00
N LYS A 49 -14.70 34.70 11.06
CA LYS A 49 -14.16 34.26 9.76
C LYS A 49 -12.88 33.44 9.92
N ARG A 50 -11.95 33.86 10.77
CA ARG A 50 -10.70 33.11 11.01
C ARG A 50 -10.98 31.74 11.63
N SER A 51 -11.88 31.67 12.61
CA SER A 51 -12.34 30.41 13.20
C SER A 51 -12.98 29.49 12.16
N PHE A 52 -13.81 30.03 11.27
CA PHE A 52 -14.43 29.25 10.20
C PHE A 52 -13.38 28.60 9.28
N TYR A 53 -12.38 29.35 8.81
CA TYR A 53 -11.33 28.78 7.97
C TYR A 53 -10.48 27.74 8.69
N VAL A 54 -10.20 27.95 9.99
CA VAL A 54 -9.49 26.95 10.80
C VAL A 54 -10.32 25.67 10.92
N VAL A 55 -11.61 25.78 11.23
CA VAL A 55 -12.51 24.61 11.30
C VAL A 55 -12.62 23.92 9.95
N LEU A 56 -12.74 24.68 8.85
CA LEU A 56 -12.77 24.13 7.50
C LEU A 56 -11.48 23.36 7.18
N ALA A 57 -10.31 23.93 7.50
CA ALA A 57 -9.03 23.27 7.29
C ALA A 57 -8.93 21.97 8.11
N LEU A 58 -9.34 22.00 9.39
CA LEU A 58 -9.37 20.81 10.23
C LEU A 58 -10.36 19.77 9.72
N ALA A 59 -11.52 20.18 9.18
CA ALA A 59 -12.49 19.28 8.59
C ALA A 59 -11.95 18.60 7.32
N VAL A 60 -11.22 19.32 6.47
CA VAL A 60 -10.57 18.74 5.28
C VAL A 60 -9.49 17.75 5.69
N VAL A 61 -8.63 18.12 6.64
CA VAL A 61 -7.56 17.22 7.14
C VAL A 61 -8.15 15.99 7.82
N GLY A 62 -9.09 16.18 8.74
CA GLY A 62 -9.77 15.09 9.45
C GLY A 62 -10.56 14.18 8.50
N GLY A 63 -11.27 14.76 7.54
CA GLY A 63 -12.00 14.03 6.51
C GLY A 63 -11.06 13.24 5.58
N GLY A 64 -9.94 13.83 5.17
CA GLY A 64 -8.92 13.15 4.36
C GLY A 64 -8.25 12.00 5.11
N LEU A 65 -7.86 12.21 6.37
CA LEU A 65 -7.28 11.16 7.21
C LEU A 65 -8.27 10.04 7.49
N TYR A 66 -9.52 10.38 7.82
CA TYR A 66 -10.56 9.38 8.08
C TYR A 66 -10.96 8.62 6.81
N GLY A 67 -11.13 9.31 5.69
CA GLY A 67 -11.43 8.71 4.40
C GLY A 67 -10.30 7.78 3.93
N GLY A 68 -9.05 8.26 4.03
CA GLY A 68 -7.87 7.46 3.74
C GLY A 68 -7.80 6.21 4.62
N TYR A 69 -7.91 6.36 5.94
CA TYR A 69 -7.93 5.23 6.88
C TYR A 69 -9.07 4.25 6.62
N ARG A 70 -10.27 4.76 6.30
CA ARG A 70 -11.42 3.92 5.98
C ARG A 70 -11.21 3.12 4.71
N TRP A 71 -10.61 3.73 3.69
CA TRP A 71 -10.27 3.08 2.43
C TRP A 71 -9.16 2.04 2.61
N THR A 72 -8.11 2.32 3.41
CA THR A 72 -7.08 1.30 3.66
C THR A 72 -7.65 0.05 4.34
N GLN A 73 -8.75 0.18 5.09
CA GLN A 73 -9.43 -0.95 5.74
C GLN A 73 -10.34 -1.77 4.82
N THR A 74 -10.61 -1.33 3.59
CA THR A 74 -11.47 -2.06 2.64
C THR A 74 -10.68 -2.93 1.66
N GLN A 75 -9.36 -2.75 1.57
CA GLN A 75 -8.51 -3.45 0.62
C GLN A 75 -8.02 -4.81 1.15
N TYR A 76 -7.85 -5.77 0.24
CA TYR A 76 -7.26 -7.07 0.49
C TYR A 76 -6.13 -7.31 -0.51
N TYR A 77 -5.14 -8.10 -0.14
CA TYR A 77 -4.10 -8.48 -1.09
C TYR A 77 -3.51 -9.85 -0.75
N VAL A 78 -2.96 -10.50 -1.77
CA VAL A 78 -2.25 -11.77 -1.65
C VAL A 78 -0.75 -11.48 -1.70
N GLY A 79 -0.03 -11.94 -0.68
CA GLY A 79 1.41 -11.70 -0.54
C GLY A 79 2.16 -12.95 -0.11
N SER A 80 3.49 -12.93 -0.21
CA SER A 80 4.35 -13.99 0.31
C SER A 80 4.57 -13.83 1.82
N ASN A 81 4.35 -14.90 2.59
CA ASN A 81 4.80 -15.03 3.98
C ASN A 81 5.88 -16.10 4.05
N LYS A 82 7.14 -15.68 4.16
CA LYS A 82 8.34 -16.54 4.15
C LYS A 82 8.44 -17.40 2.88
N GLN A 83 7.78 -18.56 2.87
CA GLN A 83 7.87 -19.58 1.82
C GLN A 83 6.49 -19.98 1.26
N HIS A 84 5.41 -19.42 1.80
CA HIS A 84 4.04 -19.73 1.40
C HIS A 84 3.23 -18.46 1.15
N VAL A 85 2.05 -18.63 0.56
CA VAL A 85 1.14 -17.52 0.27
C VAL A 85 0.32 -17.18 1.52
N ALA A 86 0.05 -15.90 1.73
CA ALA A 86 -0.85 -15.42 2.76
C ALA A 86 -1.78 -14.33 2.22
N LEU A 87 -3.00 -14.31 2.73
CA LEU A 87 -3.98 -13.27 2.51
C LEU A 87 -3.82 -12.19 3.58
N TYR A 88 -3.57 -10.98 3.13
CA TYR A 88 -3.48 -9.80 3.98
C TYR A 88 -4.71 -8.92 3.80
N ARG A 89 -5.09 -8.24 4.88
CA ARG A 89 -6.08 -7.16 4.86
C ARG A 89 -5.37 -5.83 5.07
N GLY A 90 -5.57 -4.90 4.15
CA GLY A 90 -4.91 -3.59 4.15
C GLY A 90 -4.22 -3.27 2.84
N ILE A 91 -3.17 -2.45 2.93
CA ILE A 91 -2.30 -2.06 1.82
C ILE A 91 -0.88 -2.51 2.17
N SER A 92 -0.13 -3.02 1.20
CA SER A 92 1.26 -3.50 1.36
C SER A 92 2.32 -2.38 1.52
N GLN A 93 1.90 -1.14 1.73
CA GLN A 93 2.82 -0.02 1.93
C GLN A 93 3.20 0.10 3.41
N ASP A 94 4.50 0.11 3.69
CA ASP A 94 5.03 0.40 5.01
C ASP A 94 5.20 1.91 5.18
N LEU A 95 4.49 2.49 6.16
CA LEU A 95 4.69 3.89 6.54
C LEU A 95 5.69 3.97 7.70
N ALA A 96 6.95 4.24 7.36
CA ALA A 96 8.10 4.45 8.24
C ALA A 96 8.38 3.32 9.26
N TRP A 97 7.50 3.14 10.24
CA TRP A 97 7.61 2.16 11.32
C TRP A 97 6.34 1.32 11.52
N VAL A 98 5.25 1.59 10.81
CA VAL A 98 3.99 0.84 10.91
C VAL A 98 3.65 0.17 9.59
N SER A 99 3.34 -1.14 9.65
CA SER A 99 2.66 -1.81 8.56
C SER A 99 1.16 -1.50 8.65
N LEU A 100 0.57 -1.05 7.55
CA LEU A 100 -0.88 -0.81 7.43
C LEU A 100 -1.65 -2.07 7.03
N SER A 101 -0.96 -3.21 6.99
CA SER A 101 -1.54 -4.50 6.69
C SER A 101 -1.53 -5.42 7.91
N LYS A 102 -2.47 -6.36 7.94
CA LYS A 102 -2.44 -7.50 8.86
C LYS A 102 -2.70 -8.77 8.10
N VAL A 103 -2.03 -9.85 8.48
CA VAL A 103 -2.34 -11.20 8.00
C VAL A 103 -3.78 -11.50 8.40
N HIS A 104 -4.61 -11.81 7.40
CA HIS A 104 -5.99 -12.21 7.59
C HIS A 104 -6.10 -13.73 7.62
N LYS A 105 -5.44 -14.44 6.69
CA LYS A 105 -5.36 -15.90 6.63
C LYS A 105 -4.03 -16.34 6.03
N ASP A 106 -3.36 -17.31 6.63
CA ASP A 106 -2.18 -17.95 6.07
C ASP A 106 -2.58 -19.20 5.26
N HIS A 107 -1.90 -19.45 4.14
CA HIS A 107 -2.12 -20.59 3.25
C HIS A 107 -0.83 -21.41 3.08
N PRO A 108 -0.39 -22.14 4.13
CA PRO A 108 0.86 -22.91 4.09
C PRO A 108 0.84 -24.06 3.07
N GLU A 109 -0.34 -24.51 2.64
CA GLU A 109 -0.52 -25.50 1.59
C GLU A 109 -0.04 -25.02 0.20
N ILE A 110 0.08 -23.71 0.01
CA ILE A 110 0.53 -23.09 -1.24
C ILE A 110 1.97 -22.60 -1.06
N GLU A 111 2.93 -23.49 -1.29
CA GLU A 111 4.36 -23.12 -1.24
C GLU A 111 4.79 -22.38 -2.51
N LEU A 112 5.49 -21.25 -2.35
CA LEU A 112 5.96 -20.40 -3.46
C LEU A 112 6.90 -21.13 -4.44
N LYS A 113 7.55 -22.21 -3.99
CA LYS A 113 8.46 -23.01 -4.83
C LYS A 113 7.73 -23.81 -5.90
N TYR A 114 6.46 -24.14 -5.68
CA TYR A 114 5.62 -24.86 -6.63
C TYR A 114 4.79 -23.91 -7.51
N LEU A 115 4.92 -22.60 -7.33
CA LEU A 115 4.29 -21.61 -8.21
C LEU A 115 5.19 -21.34 -9.42
N PRO A 116 4.61 -21.09 -10.61
CA PRO A 116 5.39 -20.61 -11.74
C PRO A 116 6.03 -19.24 -11.44
N ASP A 117 7.18 -18.95 -12.05
CA ASP A 117 8.03 -17.79 -11.68
C ASP A 117 7.29 -16.45 -11.77
N TYR A 118 6.47 -16.27 -12.80
CA TYR A 118 5.67 -15.06 -12.97
C TYR A 118 4.68 -14.86 -11.81
N GLN A 119 3.95 -15.90 -11.42
CA GLN A 119 2.99 -15.85 -10.32
C GLN A 119 3.70 -15.65 -8.99
N ARG A 120 4.86 -16.30 -8.78
CA ARG A 120 5.69 -16.07 -7.60
C ARG A 120 6.12 -14.61 -7.51
N LYS A 121 6.65 -14.03 -8.59
CA LYS A 121 7.02 -12.61 -8.65
C LYS A 121 5.83 -11.67 -8.40
N GLN A 122 4.64 -12.02 -8.88
CA GLN A 122 3.43 -11.25 -8.60
C GLN A 122 3.04 -11.32 -7.11
N VAL A 123 3.12 -12.49 -6.48
CA VAL A 123 2.80 -12.66 -5.06
C VAL A 123 3.86 -12.00 -4.18
N GLU A 124 5.14 -12.09 -4.52
CA GLU A 124 6.24 -11.36 -3.88
C GLU A 124 6.07 -9.84 -4.03
N GLY A 125 5.67 -9.41 -5.24
CA GLY A 125 5.32 -8.02 -5.55
C GLY A 125 3.97 -7.56 -4.99
N THR A 126 3.26 -8.41 -4.26
CA THR A 126 1.88 -8.22 -3.77
C THR A 126 0.82 -8.09 -4.87
N ILE A 127 -0.17 -8.97 -4.85
CA ILE A 127 -1.36 -8.90 -5.70
C ILE A 127 -2.50 -8.22 -4.95
N THR A 128 -2.78 -6.95 -5.27
CA THR A 128 -3.89 -6.21 -4.67
C THR A 128 -5.22 -6.61 -5.28
N GLU A 129 -6.20 -6.91 -4.44
CA GLU A 129 -7.53 -7.34 -4.83
C GLU A 129 -8.59 -6.42 -4.22
N GLY A 130 -9.67 -6.15 -4.95
CA GLY A 130 -10.68 -5.17 -4.55
C GLY A 130 -11.57 -5.65 -3.41
N ASN A 131 -11.65 -6.96 -3.19
CA ASN A 131 -12.47 -7.57 -2.14
C ASN A 131 -11.95 -8.96 -1.73
N LEU A 132 -12.46 -9.46 -0.60
CA LEU A 132 -12.09 -10.77 -0.05
C LEU A 132 -12.44 -11.92 -1.00
N SER A 133 -13.55 -11.82 -1.75
CA SER A 133 -14.00 -12.88 -2.66
C SER A 133 -13.05 -13.03 -3.85
N GLU A 134 -12.64 -11.92 -4.47
CA GLU A 134 -11.64 -11.89 -5.54
C GLU A 134 -10.30 -12.43 -5.07
N ALA A 135 -9.84 -12.00 -3.88
CA ALA A 135 -8.62 -12.51 -3.28
C ALA A 135 -8.70 -14.03 -3.01
N GLY A 136 -9.84 -14.51 -2.51
CA GLY A 136 -10.11 -15.94 -2.32
C GLY A 136 -10.02 -16.72 -3.63
N LYS A 137 -10.70 -16.26 -4.69
CA LYS A 137 -10.65 -16.90 -6.02
C LYS A 137 -9.24 -16.98 -6.57
N LYS A 138 -8.44 -15.93 -6.38
CA LYS A 138 -7.02 -15.94 -6.78
C LYS A 138 -6.23 -16.98 -6.02
N ILE A 139 -6.39 -17.03 -4.70
CA ILE A 139 -5.73 -18.02 -3.85
C ILE A 139 -6.11 -19.44 -4.28
N ASP A 140 -7.40 -19.69 -4.55
CA ASP A 140 -7.86 -21.01 -5.02
C ASP A 140 -7.21 -21.37 -6.37
N ALA A 141 -7.12 -20.42 -7.31
CA ALA A 141 -6.44 -20.64 -8.58
C ALA A 141 -4.95 -20.92 -8.42
N LEU A 142 -4.27 -20.22 -7.50
CA LEU A 142 -2.86 -20.45 -7.14
C LEU A 142 -2.69 -21.82 -6.47
N ALA A 143 -3.63 -22.24 -5.62
CA ALA A 143 -3.61 -23.53 -4.93
C ALA A 143 -3.70 -24.69 -5.92
N VAL A 144 -4.61 -24.62 -6.89
CA VAL A 144 -4.75 -25.64 -7.94
C VAL A 144 -3.44 -25.79 -8.72
N GLN A 145 -2.84 -24.67 -9.15
CA GLN A 145 -1.57 -24.66 -9.88
C GLN A 145 -0.44 -25.24 -9.05
N ALA A 146 -0.28 -24.79 -7.80
CA ALA A 146 0.75 -25.28 -6.89
C ALA A 146 0.62 -26.79 -6.65
N SER A 147 -0.61 -27.29 -6.49
CA SER A 147 -0.89 -28.72 -6.27
C SER A 147 -0.53 -29.57 -7.50
N ALA A 148 -0.75 -29.06 -8.71
CA ALA A 148 -0.37 -29.73 -9.95
C ALA A 148 1.15 -29.81 -10.08
N CYS A 149 1.84 -28.67 -9.91
CA CYS A 149 3.30 -28.61 -9.98
C CYS A 149 3.99 -29.48 -8.92
N LYS A 150 3.44 -29.53 -7.70
CA LYS A 150 3.93 -30.38 -6.62
C LYS A 150 3.88 -31.86 -6.99
N LYS A 151 2.80 -32.32 -7.64
CA LYS A 151 2.67 -33.70 -8.10
C LYS A 151 3.63 -34.03 -9.24
N ASP A 152 3.84 -33.10 -10.17
CA ASP A 152 4.82 -33.28 -11.25
C ASP A 152 6.25 -33.43 -10.72
N GLU A 153 6.65 -32.60 -9.76
CA GLU A 153 7.98 -32.70 -9.14
C GLU A 153 8.15 -34.03 -8.41
N GLN A 154 7.13 -34.48 -7.68
CA GLN A 154 7.15 -35.79 -7.02
C GLN A 154 7.30 -36.94 -8.02
N ARG A 155 6.60 -36.89 -9.16
CA ARG A 155 6.76 -37.89 -10.23
C ARG A 155 8.18 -37.87 -10.79
N ARG A 156 8.73 -36.69 -11.08
CA ARG A 156 10.11 -36.55 -11.59
C ARG A 156 11.16 -37.01 -10.58
N ALA A 157 10.93 -36.80 -9.29
CA ALA A 157 11.82 -37.29 -8.24
C ALA A 157 11.80 -38.82 -8.17
N ALA A 158 10.63 -39.45 -8.29
CA ALA A 158 10.49 -40.91 -8.32
C ALA A 158 11.15 -41.52 -9.56
N GLU A 159 10.95 -40.92 -10.74
CA GLU A 159 11.62 -41.33 -11.99
C GLU A 159 13.15 -41.25 -11.84
N ARG A 160 13.68 -40.13 -11.32
CA ARG A 160 15.13 -40.00 -11.08
C ARG A 160 15.66 -41.02 -10.07
N ALA A 161 14.91 -41.32 -9.02
CA ALA A 161 15.30 -42.35 -8.06
C ALA A 161 15.36 -43.74 -8.70
N ALA A 162 14.45 -44.04 -9.64
CA ALA A 162 14.47 -45.28 -10.41
C ALA A 162 15.65 -45.34 -11.38
N ASP A 163 15.96 -44.25 -12.10
CA ASP A 163 17.16 -44.15 -12.96
C ASP A 163 18.46 -44.36 -12.17
N VAL A 164 18.56 -43.80 -10.95
CA VAL A 164 19.74 -43.97 -10.10
C VAL A 164 19.88 -45.43 -9.63
N ALA A 165 18.77 -46.09 -9.29
CA ALA A 165 18.78 -47.51 -8.92
C ALA A 165 19.20 -48.43 -10.09
N ASP A 166 18.74 -48.16 -11.31
CA ASP A 166 19.14 -48.90 -12.52
C ASP A 166 20.63 -48.68 -12.85
N SER A 167 21.14 -47.47 -12.61
CA SER A 167 22.53 -47.10 -12.82
C SER A 167 23.50 -47.81 -11.85
N GLU A 168 23.09 -48.10 -10.61
CA GLU A 168 23.91 -48.84 -9.64
C GLU A 168 23.99 -50.35 -9.98
N GLU A 169 23.00 -50.91 -10.69
CA GLU A 169 23.02 -52.32 -11.13
C GLU A 169 23.95 -52.54 -12.35
N GLN A 170 24.18 -51.51 -13.18
CA GLN A 170 25.11 -51.58 -14.33
C GLN A 170 26.61 -51.45 -13.97
N VAL A 171 26.98 -50.92 -12.79
CA VAL A 171 28.39 -50.75 -12.40
C VAL A 171 28.97 -51.98 -11.67
N GLY A 172 28.12 -52.94 -11.27
CA GLY A 172 28.53 -54.21 -10.64
C GLY A 172 29.01 -55.31 -11.60
N GLY A 173 28.99 -55.08 -12.91
CA GLY A 173 29.24 -56.10 -13.94
C GLY A 173 30.70 -56.25 -14.37
N THR A 174 31.63 -56.62 -13.48
CA THR A 174 32.93 -57.18 -13.91
C THR A 174 32.89 -58.70 -13.79
N LYS A 175 32.67 -59.39 -14.91
CA LYS A 175 32.89 -60.84 -15.04
C LYS A 175 33.93 -61.09 -16.15
N PRO A 176 34.96 -61.91 -15.91
CA PRO A 176 35.54 -62.72 -16.98
C PRO A 176 35.10 -64.19 -16.82
N THR A 177 34.42 -64.64 -17.86
CA THR A 177 34.59 -65.91 -18.59
C THR A 177 35.06 -67.16 -17.84
N ASP A 178 34.21 -68.19 -17.80
CA ASP A 178 34.57 -69.52 -18.33
C ASP A 178 33.29 -70.34 -18.66
N LYS A 179 33.30 -70.98 -19.84
CA LYS A 179 32.30 -71.92 -20.40
C LYS A 179 32.96 -73.31 -20.41
N PRO A 180 32.22 -74.44 -20.32
CA PRO A 180 31.37 -74.90 -21.42
C PRO A 180 30.01 -75.52 -21.02
N SER A 181 29.09 -75.51 -21.99
CA SER A 181 27.80 -76.24 -22.10
C SER A 181 28.00 -77.78 -22.17
N PRO A 182 26.99 -78.70 -22.20
CA PRO A 182 25.57 -78.52 -22.60
C PRO A 182 24.48 -79.33 -21.84
N GLY A 183 23.20 -78.99 -22.04
CA GLY A 183 22.04 -79.86 -21.71
C GLY A 183 20.68 -79.12 -21.75
N PRO A 184 19.57 -79.75 -22.22
CA PRO A 184 18.47 -79.06 -22.93
C PRO A 184 17.15 -78.91 -22.15
N THR A 185 16.17 -78.24 -22.78
CA THR A 185 14.70 -78.16 -22.49
C THR A 185 14.31 -77.43 -21.18
N ASP A 186 13.36 -76.49 -21.11
CA ASP A 186 12.07 -76.34 -21.77
C ASP A 186 11.59 -74.87 -21.85
N THR A 187 10.86 -74.59 -22.92
CA THR A 187 9.69 -73.71 -23.06
C THR A 187 9.23 -72.96 -21.80
N THR A 188 9.23 -71.62 -21.82
CA THR A 188 8.09 -70.78 -21.38
C THR A 188 8.22 -69.37 -21.96
N LYS A 189 7.34 -69.05 -22.92
CA LYS A 189 6.95 -67.67 -23.26
C LYS A 189 5.82 -67.27 -22.29
N PRO A 190 5.86 -66.07 -21.69
CA PRO A 190 4.76 -65.12 -21.91
C PRO A 190 5.34 -63.70 -22.14
N ASP A 191 4.99 -63.04 -23.24
CA ASP A 191 3.96 -61.98 -23.26
C ASP A 191 4.40 -60.66 -22.61
N LYS A 192 4.90 -59.77 -23.49
CA LYS A 192 4.50 -58.37 -23.62
C LYS A 192 3.71 -57.79 -22.44
N ALA A 193 4.43 -57.28 -21.43
CA ALA A 193 3.85 -56.45 -20.38
C ALA A 193 4.05 -54.96 -20.70
N THR A 194 3.16 -54.41 -21.53
CA THR A 194 2.65 -53.05 -21.34
C THR A 194 1.19 -53.26 -21.01
N PRO A 195 0.67 -52.83 -19.84
CA PRO A 195 0.33 -51.42 -19.70
C PRO A 195 0.39 -50.88 -18.25
N HIS A 196 0.83 -49.64 -18.05
CA HIS A 196 -0.04 -48.68 -17.38
C HIS A 196 0.39 -47.25 -17.76
N PRO A 197 -0.45 -46.50 -18.50
CA PRO A 197 -0.29 -45.06 -18.53
C PRO A 197 -0.57 -44.57 -17.11
N GLY A 198 0.41 -43.95 -16.46
CA GLY A 198 0.10 -43.03 -15.37
C GLY A 198 -0.99 -42.08 -15.86
N PRO A 199 -1.89 -41.60 -14.97
CA PRO A 199 -3.09 -40.87 -15.36
C PRO A 199 -2.68 -39.83 -16.40
N SER A 200 -3.14 -40.04 -17.64
CA SER A 200 -2.88 -39.13 -18.74
C SER A 200 -3.50 -37.83 -18.31
N LEU A 201 -2.65 -36.93 -17.80
CA LEU A 201 -3.00 -35.57 -17.51
C LEU A 201 -3.77 -35.07 -18.72
N SER A 202 -5.01 -34.68 -18.49
CA SER A 202 -5.85 -34.05 -19.51
C SER A 202 -5.04 -32.93 -20.18
N GLU A 203 -5.27 -32.61 -21.45
CA GLU A 203 -4.46 -31.62 -22.19
C GLU A 203 -4.31 -30.29 -21.42
N GLU A 204 -5.31 -29.96 -20.58
CA GLU A 204 -5.30 -28.82 -19.68
C GLU A 204 -4.26 -28.96 -18.55
N GLU A 205 -4.19 -30.12 -17.88
CA GLU A 205 -3.18 -30.41 -16.86
C GLU A 205 -1.77 -30.45 -17.44
N GLN A 206 -1.60 -30.97 -18.66
CA GLN A 206 -0.30 -31.01 -19.34
C GLN A 206 0.20 -29.59 -19.73
N LYS A 207 -0.73 -28.69 -20.08
CA LYS A 207 -0.45 -27.28 -20.37
C LYS A 207 -0.10 -26.49 -19.11
N VAL A 208 -0.73 -26.81 -17.97
CA VAL A 208 -0.40 -26.23 -16.66
C VAL A 208 0.94 -26.78 -16.14
N ALA A 209 1.18 -28.08 -16.25
CA ALA A 209 2.44 -28.75 -15.91
C ALA A 209 3.64 -28.19 -16.70
N SER A 210 3.45 -27.87 -17.99
CA SER A 210 4.48 -27.23 -18.82
C SER A 210 4.89 -25.83 -18.31
N ASN A 211 4.04 -25.18 -17.51
CA ASN A 211 4.36 -23.91 -16.87
C ASN A 211 5.02 -24.09 -15.49
N CYS A 212 5.00 -25.28 -14.89
CA CYS A 212 5.59 -25.59 -13.58
C CYS A 212 7.14 -25.54 -13.54
N GLY A 213 7.77 -25.10 -14.62
CA GLY A 213 9.23 -24.98 -14.71
C GLY A 213 9.72 -24.07 -15.83
N LYS A 214 8.84 -23.25 -16.44
CA LYS A 214 9.30 -22.17 -17.32
C LYS A 214 9.92 -21.10 -16.45
N GLN A 215 11.25 -21.17 -16.33
CA GLN A 215 12.09 -20.10 -15.82
C GLN A 215 12.18 -18.95 -16.83
#